data_AF-A0A415TGG4-F1
#
_entry.id   AF-A0A415TGG4-F1
#
_cell.length_a   1.000
_cell.length_b   1.000
_cell.length_c   1.000
_cell.angle_alpha   90.00
_cell.angle_beta   90.00
_cell.angle_gamma   90.00
#
_symmetry.space_group_name_H-M   'P 1'
#
loop_
_entity.id
_entity.type
_entity.pdbx_description
1 polymer ?
#
loop_
_entity_poly.entity_id
_entity_poly.type
_entity_poly.pdbx_seq_one_letter_code
_entity_poly.pdbx_strand_id
1 'polypeptide(L)'
;MYRLIFILLSIIVFSACRSDKQKDDFSFSGIKIARYDRLQYEATVQNSFFSLQRMNTEFSQETRLLIEEVLDLGSVDMVDMNDRLCAYFSDSILVHLMEDVGEKFKDVSNLEQHLTQGFSNLKKEIHELPVPQIYTQISALNQSVVVGDSILGISLDKYMGSDYPLYQKYYYANQRRSMSPEYIVPDCFTFYLLGQYPFLWQEGHRSLMDILLYRGKIAWVVETILEGNGSGKTALGYSKEEIKWCEQHEKELWEEIRQNHYMRTTDPMIIRSYVSSNTRLLFNGEKTPPFLGIWLGMKVIERYMKNHPKMTLKSLLECTDYSGMIKELN
;
A
#
# COMPACT_ATOMS: atom_id res chain seq x y z
N MET A 1 75.59 -25.92 34.07
CA MET A 1 76.00 -25.24 32.82
C MET A 1 74.72 -24.91 32.09
N TYR A 2 74.14 -23.73 32.29
CA TYR A 2 74.30 -22.57 31.40
C TYR A 2 73.97 -22.94 29.93
N ARG A 3 73.09 -22.28 29.19
CA ARG A 3 72.23 -21.11 29.37
C ARG A 3 71.54 -20.92 28.00
N LEU A 4 70.27 -20.51 28.03
CA LEU A 4 69.64 -19.44 27.23
C LEU A 4 69.44 -19.58 25.70
N ILE A 5 68.31 -18.97 25.30
CA ILE A 5 67.88 -18.51 23.96
C ILE A 5 67.03 -19.57 23.23
N PHE A 6 65.69 -19.57 23.28
CA PHE A 6 64.75 -18.47 22.99
C PHE A 6 63.50 -18.53 23.88
N ILE A 7 63.37 -17.56 24.78
CA ILE A 7 62.08 -17.03 25.24
C ILE A 7 61.89 -15.74 24.44
N LEU A 8 60.89 -15.69 23.55
CA LEU A 8 60.16 -14.46 23.21
C LEU A 8 59.07 -14.80 22.17
N LEU A 9 57.88 -15.13 22.66
CA LEU A 9 56.61 -14.44 22.36
C LEU A 9 55.44 -15.35 22.78
N SER A 10 55.16 -15.37 24.08
CA SER A 10 53.79 -15.38 24.54
C SER A 10 53.17 -14.01 24.25
N ILE A 11 51.87 -13.98 23.97
CA ILE A 11 50.97 -12.81 23.96
C ILE A 11 50.93 -12.07 22.62
N ILE A 12 49.90 -12.38 21.82
CA ILE A 12 48.79 -11.46 21.52
C ILE A 12 47.54 -12.32 21.27
N VAL A 13 46.63 -12.27 22.24
CA VAL A 13 45.20 -12.58 22.09
C VAL A 13 44.54 -11.34 21.46
N PHE A 14 43.44 -11.57 20.75
CA PHE A 14 42.48 -10.61 20.18
C PHE A 14 42.81 -10.05 18.80
N SER A 15 42.12 -10.57 17.78
CA SER A 15 41.12 -9.74 17.10
C SER A 15 40.17 -10.55 16.20
N ALA A 16 38.89 -10.39 16.55
CA ALA A 16 37.72 -10.35 15.68
C ALA A 16 37.39 -11.57 14.82
N CYS A 17 36.38 -12.30 15.30
CA CYS A 17 35.35 -12.87 14.44
C CYS A 17 34.92 -11.85 13.39
N ARG A 18 35.34 -12.03 12.14
CA ARG A 18 34.64 -11.44 11.01
C ARG A 18 33.50 -12.40 10.72
N SER A 19 32.33 -12.09 11.28
CA SER A 19 31.06 -12.63 10.81
C SER A 19 31.00 -12.32 9.32
N ASP A 20 31.21 -13.36 8.52
CA ASP A 20 30.97 -13.34 7.10
C ASP A 20 29.46 -13.20 6.97
N LYS A 21 28.98 -11.95 6.91
CA LYS A 21 27.62 -11.66 6.48
C LYS A 21 27.52 -12.24 5.09
N GLN A 22 26.83 -13.37 5.01
CA GLN A 22 26.26 -13.95 3.81
C GLN A 22 25.83 -12.79 2.91
N LYS A 23 26.60 -12.56 1.84
CA LYS A 23 26.17 -11.74 0.73
C LYS A 23 25.04 -12.54 0.10
N ASP A 24 23.82 -12.26 0.54
CA ASP A 24 22.63 -12.69 -0.18
C ASP A 24 22.75 -12.13 -1.59
N ASP A 25 22.90 -13.05 -2.54
CA ASP A 25 22.89 -12.82 -3.98
C ASP A 25 21.45 -12.45 -4.39
N PHE A 26 21.00 -11.27 -3.95
CA PHE A 26 19.72 -10.73 -4.32
C PHE A 26 19.86 -9.96 -5.63
N SER A 27 19.64 -10.62 -6.76
CA SER A 27 19.55 -9.94 -8.05
C SER A 27 18.16 -9.29 -8.24
N PHE A 28 17.71 -8.46 -7.29
CA PHE A 28 16.60 -7.54 -7.55
C PHE A 28 17.13 -6.40 -8.42
N SER A 29 16.78 -6.41 -9.71
CA SER A 29 17.27 -5.45 -10.71
C SER A 29 16.50 -4.12 -10.74
N GLY A 30 15.53 -3.95 -9.84
CA GLY A 30 14.64 -2.79 -9.78
C GLY A 30 13.30 -3.02 -10.45
N ILE A 31 12.35 -2.13 -10.16
CA ILE A 31 11.02 -2.13 -10.76
C ILE A 31 11.07 -1.48 -12.13
N LYS A 32 10.42 -2.14 -13.10
CA LYS A 32 10.03 -1.56 -14.38
C LYS A 32 8.53 -1.66 -14.56
N ILE A 33 7.91 -0.55 -14.96
CA ILE A 33 6.46 -0.46 -15.11
C ILE A 33 6.10 -0.80 -16.56
N ALA A 34 5.31 -1.85 -16.76
CA ALA A 34 4.74 -2.16 -18.05
C ALA A 34 3.59 -1.20 -18.38
N ARG A 35 3.69 -0.51 -19.52
CA ARG A 35 2.74 0.53 -19.96
C ARG A 35 1.51 -0.05 -20.66
N TYR A 36 0.76 -0.89 -19.96
CA TYR A 36 -0.47 -1.50 -20.47
C TYR A 36 -1.56 -0.45 -20.73
N ASP A 37 -1.58 0.67 -20.02
CA ASP A 37 -2.41 1.86 -20.30
C ASP A 37 -2.26 2.40 -21.73
N ARG A 38 -1.03 2.39 -22.26
CA ARG A 38 -0.77 2.81 -23.66
C ARG A 38 -1.26 1.76 -24.64
N LEU A 39 -1.05 0.49 -24.32
CA LEU A 39 -1.52 -0.63 -25.13
C LEU A 39 -3.05 -0.65 -25.22
N GLN A 40 -3.74 -0.36 -24.12
CA GLN A 40 -5.19 -0.17 -24.08
C GLN A 40 -5.62 0.94 -25.04
N TYR A 41 -5.00 2.13 -24.96
CA TYR A 41 -5.33 3.25 -25.83
C TYR A 41 -5.14 2.93 -27.32
N GLU A 42 -4.01 2.32 -27.67
CA GLU A 42 -3.75 1.89 -29.05
C GLU A 42 -4.80 0.87 -29.54
N ALA A 43 -5.14 -0.11 -28.69
CA ALA A 43 -6.09 -1.16 -29.05
C ALA A 43 -7.51 -0.60 -29.23
N THR A 44 -8.00 0.20 -28.28
CA THR A 44 -9.42 0.59 -28.21
C THR A 44 -9.72 1.91 -28.91
N VAL A 45 -8.83 2.89 -28.85
CA VAL A 45 -9.05 4.22 -29.45
C VAL A 45 -8.46 4.29 -30.85
N GLN A 46 -7.25 3.76 -31.04
CA GLN A 46 -6.60 3.74 -32.36
C GLN A 46 -6.99 2.52 -33.20
N ASN A 47 -7.80 1.60 -32.65
CA ASN A 47 -8.24 0.36 -33.31
C ASN A 47 -7.07 -0.52 -33.80
N SER A 48 -5.97 -0.57 -33.02
CA SER A 48 -4.80 -1.38 -33.33
C SER A 48 -5.04 -2.86 -33.03
N PHE A 49 -5.26 -3.67 -34.07
CA PHE A 49 -5.39 -5.12 -33.96
C PHE A 49 -4.16 -5.77 -33.31
N PHE A 50 -2.96 -5.29 -33.62
CA PHE A 50 -1.72 -5.82 -33.03
C PHE A 50 -1.66 -5.55 -31.53
N SER A 51 -2.04 -4.34 -31.09
CA SER A 51 -2.06 -4.00 -29.67
C SER A 51 -3.10 -4.84 -28.93
N LEU A 52 -4.28 -5.04 -29.53
CA LEU A 52 -5.33 -5.92 -29.00
C LEU A 52 -4.88 -7.39 -28.89
N GLN A 53 -4.13 -7.89 -29.89
CA GLN A 53 -3.54 -9.22 -29.83
C GLN A 53 -2.57 -9.34 -28.64
N ARG A 54 -1.69 -8.35 -28.47
CA ARG A 54 -0.72 -8.33 -27.35
C ARG A 54 -1.40 -8.25 -25.99
N MET A 55 -2.51 -7.50 -25.86
CA MET A 55 -3.32 -7.51 -24.65
C MET A 55 -3.75 -8.95 -24.30
N ASN A 56 -4.31 -9.66 -25.28
CA ASN A 56 -4.81 -11.02 -25.08
C ASN A 56 -3.73 -12.10 -24.92
N THR A 57 -2.49 -11.86 -25.37
CA THR A 57 -1.41 -12.87 -25.29
C THR A 57 -0.33 -12.54 -24.27
N GLU A 58 0.26 -11.35 -24.35
CA GLU A 58 1.38 -10.92 -23.48
C GLU A 58 0.88 -10.40 -22.13
N PHE A 59 -0.30 -9.77 -22.10
CA PHE A 59 -0.91 -9.17 -20.90
C PHE A 59 -2.22 -9.86 -20.51
N SER A 60 -2.30 -11.18 -20.75
CA SER A 60 -3.56 -11.93 -20.60
C SER A 60 -4.14 -11.87 -19.18
N GLN A 61 -3.28 -11.82 -18.15
CA GLN A 61 -3.71 -11.71 -16.75
C GLN A 61 -4.25 -10.31 -16.44
N GLU A 62 -3.57 -9.27 -16.90
CA GLU A 62 -3.98 -7.87 -16.78
C GLU A 62 -5.29 -7.61 -17.53
N THR A 63 -5.41 -8.15 -18.75
CA THR A 63 -6.63 -8.04 -19.57
C THR A 63 -7.81 -8.75 -18.92
N ARG A 64 -7.61 -9.96 -18.39
CA ARG A 64 -8.66 -10.69 -17.67
C ARG A 64 -9.11 -9.91 -16.43
N LEU A 65 -8.20 -9.43 -15.59
CA LEU A 65 -8.54 -8.63 -14.40
C LEU A 65 -9.28 -7.34 -14.77
N LEU A 66 -8.81 -6.62 -15.80
CA LEU A 66 -9.48 -5.41 -16.26
C LEU A 66 -10.93 -5.71 -16.67
N ILE A 67 -11.13 -6.73 -17.50
CA ILE A 67 -12.43 -7.06 -18.07
C ILE A 67 -13.40 -7.62 -17.04
N GLU A 68 -12.97 -8.62 -16.28
CA GLU A 68 -13.84 -9.43 -15.42
C GLU A 68 -14.05 -8.77 -14.05
N GLU A 69 -13.02 -8.17 -13.46
CA GLU A 69 -13.05 -7.69 -12.07
C GLU A 69 -13.15 -6.15 -11.96
N VAL A 70 -12.52 -5.41 -12.88
CA VAL A 70 -12.46 -3.94 -12.80
C VAL A 70 -13.63 -3.28 -13.54
N LEU A 71 -13.91 -3.72 -14.76
CA LEU A 71 -14.96 -3.14 -15.62
C LEU A 71 -16.27 -3.93 -15.59
N ASP A 72 -16.24 -5.19 -15.16
CA ASP A 72 -17.40 -6.11 -15.12
C ASP A 72 -18.13 -6.19 -16.47
N LEU A 73 -17.36 -6.42 -17.55
CA LEU A 73 -17.90 -6.48 -18.93
C LEU A 73 -18.39 -7.88 -19.34
N GLY A 74 -18.19 -8.87 -18.46
CA GLY A 74 -18.40 -10.29 -18.73
C GLY A 74 -17.09 -11.07 -18.79
N SER A 75 -17.15 -12.33 -19.19
CA SER A 75 -15.98 -13.21 -19.26
C SER A 75 -15.12 -12.91 -20.48
N VAL A 76 -13.79 -12.87 -20.33
CA VAL A 76 -12.84 -12.62 -21.43
C VAL A 76 -12.96 -13.63 -22.58
N ASP A 77 -13.54 -14.80 -22.33
CA ASP A 77 -13.68 -15.88 -23.32
C ASP A 77 -14.93 -15.72 -24.23
N MET A 78 -15.76 -14.66 -24.06
CA MET A 78 -16.88 -14.42 -24.99
C MET A 78 -16.37 -14.00 -26.38
N VAL A 79 -17.08 -14.46 -27.42
CA VAL A 79 -16.70 -14.23 -28.83
C VAL A 79 -16.65 -12.74 -29.20
N ASP A 80 -17.50 -11.92 -28.57
CA ASP A 80 -17.63 -10.47 -28.81
C ASP A 80 -16.88 -9.61 -27.79
N MET A 81 -16.03 -10.17 -26.91
CA MET A 81 -15.39 -9.38 -25.83
C MET A 81 -14.52 -8.24 -26.32
N ASN A 82 -13.74 -8.48 -27.37
CA ASN A 82 -12.88 -7.45 -27.95
C ASN A 82 -13.71 -6.26 -28.46
N ASP A 83 -14.83 -6.53 -29.13
CA ASP A 83 -15.74 -5.50 -29.63
C ASP A 83 -16.38 -4.73 -28.47
N ARG A 84 -16.78 -5.42 -27.40
CA ARG A 84 -17.31 -4.79 -26.18
C ARG A 84 -16.29 -3.89 -25.50
N LEU A 85 -15.04 -4.34 -25.37
CA LEU A 85 -13.97 -3.56 -24.75
C LEU A 85 -13.67 -2.30 -25.57
N CYS A 86 -13.56 -2.42 -26.89
CA CYS A 86 -13.36 -1.27 -27.78
C CYS A 86 -14.56 -0.31 -27.72
N ALA A 87 -15.79 -0.83 -27.73
CA ALA A 87 -16.99 -0.01 -27.62
C ALA A 87 -17.06 0.73 -26.27
N TYR A 88 -16.67 0.07 -25.18
CA TYR A 88 -16.62 0.68 -23.85
C TYR A 88 -15.67 1.89 -23.81
N PHE A 89 -14.44 1.73 -24.32
CA PHE A 89 -13.43 2.79 -24.32
C PHE A 89 -13.58 3.80 -25.48
N SER A 90 -14.54 3.62 -26.38
CA SER A 90 -14.87 4.60 -27.43
C SER A 90 -15.71 5.78 -26.93
N ASP A 91 -16.18 5.75 -25.67
CA ASP A 91 -16.85 6.89 -25.04
C ASP A 91 -15.91 8.12 -24.99
N SER A 92 -16.42 9.28 -25.39
CA SER A 92 -15.58 10.48 -25.53
C SER A 92 -14.98 10.98 -24.21
N ILE A 93 -15.65 10.75 -23.08
CA ILE A 93 -15.11 11.08 -21.77
C ILE A 93 -13.93 10.17 -21.45
N LEU A 94 -14.04 8.87 -21.75
CA LEU A 94 -12.95 7.92 -21.54
C LEU A 94 -11.78 8.18 -22.48
N VAL A 95 -12.02 8.46 -23.76
CA VAL A 95 -10.95 8.82 -24.71
C VAL A 95 -10.14 10.01 -24.19
N HIS A 96 -10.82 11.10 -23.80
CA HIS A 96 -10.13 12.27 -23.25
C HIS A 96 -9.39 11.98 -21.94
N LEU A 97 -9.96 11.15 -21.06
CA LEU A 97 -9.28 10.71 -19.84
C LEU A 97 -7.99 9.93 -20.17
N MET A 98 -8.03 9.04 -21.16
CA MET A 98 -6.84 8.28 -21.60
C MET A 98 -5.77 9.20 -22.20
N GLU A 99 -6.17 10.21 -22.99
CA GLU A 99 -5.26 11.23 -23.54
C GLU A 99 -4.59 12.04 -22.43
N ASP A 100 -5.38 12.54 -21.46
CA ASP A 100 -4.87 13.30 -20.32
C ASP A 100 -3.91 12.46 -19.47
N VAL A 101 -4.24 11.19 -19.21
CA VAL A 101 -3.35 10.25 -18.51
C VAL A 101 -2.06 10.05 -19.29
N GLY A 102 -2.16 9.85 -20.61
CA GLY A 102 -1.03 9.69 -21.51
C GLY A 102 -0.07 10.89 -21.45
N GLU A 103 -0.61 12.10 -21.37
CA GLU A 103 0.15 13.35 -21.20
C GLU A 103 0.79 13.47 -19.81
N LYS A 104 0.00 13.30 -18.75
CA LYS A 104 0.45 13.50 -17.36
C LYS A 104 1.51 12.48 -16.96
N PHE A 105 1.38 11.24 -17.43
CA PHE A 105 2.27 10.12 -17.12
C PHE A 105 3.09 9.71 -18.35
N LYS A 106 3.57 10.68 -19.13
CA LYS A 106 4.55 10.44 -20.21
C LYS A 106 5.80 9.71 -19.72
N ASP A 107 6.29 10.12 -18.57
CA ASP A 107 7.43 9.51 -17.88
C ASP A 107 6.98 8.97 -16.52
N VAL A 108 7.32 7.70 -16.25
CA VAL A 108 7.02 7.01 -14.99
C VAL A 108 8.31 6.62 -14.25
N SER A 109 9.47 7.10 -14.68
CA SER A 109 10.79 6.77 -14.10
C SER A 109 10.87 7.12 -12.61
N ASN A 110 10.21 8.20 -12.19
CA ASN A 110 10.11 8.60 -10.78
C ASN A 110 9.32 7.56 -9.96
N LEU A 111 8.21 7.03 -10.50
CA LEU A 111 7.44 5.96 -9.87
C LEU A 111 8.26 4.68 -9.79
N GLU A 112 8.96 4.30 -10.87
CA GLU A 112 9.86 3.15 -10.89
C GLU A 112 10.94 3.25 -9.81
N GLN A 113 11.56 4.42 -9.63
CA GLN A 113 12.58 4.65 -8.62
C GLN A 113 12.03 4.46 -7.21
N HIS A 114 10.88 5.07 -6.89
CA HIS A 114 10.30 4.98 -5.55
C HIS A 114 9.75 3.58 -5.24
N LEU A 115 9.13 2.91 -6.22
CA LEU A 115 8.71 1.51 -6.07
C LEU A 115 9.93 0.60 -5.87
N THR A 116 11.01 0.82 -6.63
CA THR A 116 12.29 0.11 -6.45
C THR A 116 12.82 0.27 -5.04
N GLN A 117 12.83 1.50 -4.52
CA GLN A 117 13.29 1.78 -3.16
C GLN A 117 12.42 1.05 -2.12
N GLY A 118 11.10 1.17 -2.21
CA GLY A 118 10.18 0.54 -1.26
C GLY A 118 10.26 -0.99 -1.29
N PHE A 119 10.33 -1.62 -2.47
CA PHE A 119 10.49 -3.08 -2.58
C PHE A 119 11.87 -3.55 -2.13
N SER A 120 12.92 -2.77 -2.39
CA SER A 120 14.26 -3.06 -1.86
C SER A 120 14.26 -3.06 -0.32
N ASN A 121 13.65 -2.04 0.30
CA ASN A 121 13.50 -1.98 1.75
C ASN A 121 12.64 -3.12 2.29
N LEU A 122 11.53 -3.44 1.63
CA LEU A 122 10.68 -4.56 2.02
C LEU A 122 11.40 -5.91 1.94
N LYS A 123 12.21 -6.13 0.89
CA LYS A 123 12.99 -7.37 0.70
C LYS A 123 14.14 -7.53 1.70
N LYS A 124 14.73 -6.42 2.17
CA LYS A 124 15.73 -6.46 3.27
C LYS A 124 15.10 -6.99 4.56
N GLU A 125 13.84 -6.67 4.79
CA GLU A 125 13.10 -7.02 6.00
C GLU A 125 12.42 -8.40 5.89
N ILE A 126 11.99 -8.77 4.68
CA ILE A 126 11.25 -9.99 4.39
C ILE A 126 11.74 -10.56 3.04
N HIS A 127 12.78 -11.39 3.10
CA HIS A 127 13.51 -11.92 1.94
C HIS A 127 12.58 -12.71 0.99
N GLU A 128 11.61 -13.43 1.53
CA GLU A 128 10.72 -14.35 0.81
C GLU A 128 9.55 -13.66 0.09
N LEU A 129 9.27 -12.38 0.36
CA LEU A 129 8.14 -11.70 -0.28
C LEU A 129 8.33 -11.63 -1.81
N PRO A 130 7.33 -12.03 -2.61
CA PRO A 130 7.41 -12.00 -4.06
C PRO A 130 7.25 -10.55 -4.54
N VAL A 131 8.18 -10.06 -5.36
CA VAL A 131 8.00 -8.75 -5.99
C VAL A 131 7.09 -8.94 -7.22
N PRO A 132 5.91 -8.30 -7.28
CA PRO A 132 5.01 -8.46 -8.41
C PRO A 132 5.54 -7.74 -9.65
N GLN A 133 5.13 -8.20 -10.83
CA GLN A 133 5.27 -7.39 -12.03
C GLN A 133 4.31 -6.21 -11.93
N ILE A 134 4.80 -5.00 -12.21
CA ILE A 134 4.01 -3.79 -12.06
C ILE A 134 3.62 -3.26 -13.43
N TYR A 135 2.34 -2.96 -13.61
CA TYR A 135 1.82 -2.38 -14.84
C TYR A 135 0.91 -1.19 -14.53
N THR A 136 0.71 -0.34 -15.52
CA THR A 136 -0.25 0.77 -15.46
C THR A 136 -1.45 0.50 -16.35
N GLN A 137 -2.62 0.99 -15.96
CA GLN A 137 -3.88 0.78 -16.70
C GLN A 137 -4.81 2.00 -16.60
N ILE A 138 -5.88 1.97 -17.41
CA ILE A 138 -7.04 2.85 -17.28
C ILE A 138 -8.20 2.00 -16.78
N SER A 139 -8.78 2.38 -15.65
CA SER A 139 -9.82 1.60 -14.95
C SER A 139 -11.23 2.21 -15.08
N ALA A 140 -11.40 3.22 -15.92
CA ALA A 140 -12.61 4.04 -15.98
C ALA A 140 -13.03 4.59 -14.59
N LEU A 141 -12.04 4.95 -13.79
CA LEU A 141 -12.16 5.43 -12.41
C LEU A 141 -12.67 4.39 -11.40
N ASN A 142 -12.77 3.10 -11.74
CA ASN A 142 -13.37 2.10 -10.84
C ASN A 142 -12.47 1.70 -9.68
N GLN A 143 -11.17 1.46 -9.93
CA GLN A 143 -10.23 0.92 -8.92
C GLN A 143 -8.89 1.63 -8.99
N SER A 144 -8.29 1.99 -7.86
CA SER A 144 -6.98 2.67 -7.83
C SER A 144 -5.80 1.74 -8.05
N VAL A 145 -5.80 0.59 -7.37
CA VAL A 145 -4.76 -0.43 -7.47
C VAL A 145 -5.43 -1.80 -7.55
N VAL A 146 -4.93 -2.66 -8.43
CA VAL A 146 -5.42 -4.03 -8.62
C VAL A 146 -4.30 -4.99 -8.26
N VAL A 147 -4.57 -5.94 -7.37
CA VAL A 147 -3.60 -6.94 -6.93
C VAL A 147 -4.03 -8.30 -7.46
N GLY A 148 -3.15 -8.94 -8.25
CA GLY A 148 -3.28 -10.35 -8.64
C GLY A 148 -2.16 -11.19 -8.03
N ASP A 149 -2.11 -12.48 -8.37
CA ASP A 149 -1.15 -13.44 -7.79
C ASP A 149 0.32 -13.01 -7.95
N SER A 150 0.68 -12.50 -9.13
CA SER A 150 2.05 -12.09 -9.48
C SER A 150 2.13 -10.69 -10.08
N ILE A 151 1.03 -9.95 -10.10
CA ILE A 151 0.93 -8.64 -10.76
C ILE A 151 0.30 -7.58 -9.86
N LEU A 152 0.72 -6.33 -10.05
CA LEU A 152 0.20 -5.15 -9.38
C LEU A 152 -0.11 -4.07 -10.42
N GLY A 153 -1.40 -3.80 -10.64
CA GLY A 153 -1.89 -2.82 -11.59
C GLY A 153 -2.13 -1.47 -10.94
N ILE A 154 -1.60 -0.41 -11.55
CA ILE A 154 -1.78 0.98 -11.14
C ILE A 154 -2.74 1.67 -12.12
N SER A 155 -3.92 2.04 -11.66
CA SER A 155 -4.90 2.74 -12.48
C SER A 155 -4.59 4.24 -12.49
N LEU A 156 -3.82 4.69 -13.49
CA LEU A 156 -3.31 6.06 -13.55
C LEU A 156 -4.42 7.11 -13.61
N ASP A 157 -5.56 6.74 -14.18
CA ASP A 157 -6.77 7.55 -14.25
C ASP A 157 -7.38 7.87 -12.88
N LYS A 158 -6.93 7.22 -11.79
CA LYS A 158 -7.28 7.54 -10.40
C LYS A 158 -6.36 8.54 -9.71
N TYR A 159 -5.30 8.98 -10.38
CA TYR A 159 -4.24 9.80 -9.79
C TYR A 159 -3.95 11.09 -10.60
N MET A 160 -4.97 11.66 -11.23
CA MET A 160 -4.84 12.86 -12.08
C MET A 160 -4.67 14.17 -11.28
N GLY A 161 -4.72 14.10 -9.96
CA GLY A 161 -4.70 15.24 -9.04
C GLY A 161 -6.11 15.50 -8.50
N SER A 162 -6.20 15.82 -7.21
CA SER A 162 -7.48 16.00 -6.51
C SER A 162 -8.44 16.95 -7.23
N ASP A 163 -7.93 17.98 -7.91
CA ASP A 163 -8.73 19.01 -8.58
C ASP A 163 -9.03 18.72 -10.06
N TYR A 164 -8.63 17.56 -10.58
CA TYR A 164 -8.91 17.15 -11.95
C TYR A 164 -10.42 17.26 -12.25
N PRO A 165 -10.84 18.00 -13.30
CA PRO A 165 -12.24 18.38 -13.49
C PRO A 165 -13.23 17.20 -13.48
N LEU A 166 -12.85 16.07 -14.08
CA LEU A 166 -13.71 14.89 -14.14
C LEU A 166 -14.02 14.34 -12.74
N TYR A 167 -13.10 14.45 -11.79
CA TYR A 167 -13.33 13.96 -10.44
C TYR A 167 -14.39 14.78 -9.70
N GLN A 168 -14.50 16.07 -9.98
CA GLN A 168 -15.49 16.94 -9.32
C GLN A 168 -16.94 16.53 -9.68
N LYS A 169 -17.13 15.82 -10.80
CA LYS A 169 -18.42 15.29 -11.24
C LYS A 169 -18.82 14.00 -10.52
N TYR A 170 -17.85 13.15 -10.18
CA TYR A 170 -18.11 11.78 -9.69
C TYR A 170 -17.71 11.53 -8.23
N TYR A 171 -16.89 12.40 -7.63
CA TYR A 171 -16.32 12.18 -6.30
C TYR A 171 -16.51 13.38 -5.37
N TYR A 172 -16.79 13.08 -4.10
CA TYR A 172 -16.78 14.08 -3.04
C TYR A 172 -15.35 14.52 -2.70
N ALA A 173 -15.18 15.72 -2.14
CA ALA A 173 -13.87 16.30 -1.84
C ALA A 173 -12.97 15.40 -0.98
N ASN A 174 -13.55 14.69 -0.02
CA ASN A 174 -12.86 13.72 0.84
C ASN A 174 -12.35 12.48 0.08
N GLN A 175 -13.05 12.04 -0.96
CA GLN A 175 -12.60 10.92 -1.80
C GLN A 175 -11.47 11.35 -2.75
N ARG A 176 -11.55 12.59 -3.26
CA ARG A 176 -10.54 13.14 -4.18
C ARG A 176 -9.18 13.39 -3.55
N ARG A 177 -9.10 13.43 -2.22
CA ARG A 177 -7.87 13.73 -1.48
C ARG A 177 -6.70 12.80 -1.85
N SER A 178 -6.95 11.51 -1.99
CA SER A 178 -5.93 10.51 -2.34
C SER A 178 -5.80 10.28 -3.85
N MET A 179 -6.46 11.11 -4.68
CA MET A 179 -6.50 10.95 -6.14
C MET A 179 -5.42 11.80 -6.84
N SER A 180 -4.21 11.82 -6.27
CA SER A 180 -3.07 12.59 -6.78
C SER A 180 -1.82 11.71 -6.93
N PRO A 181 -0.86 12.03 -7.84
CA PRO A 181 0.27 11.16 -8.14
C PRO A 181 1.11 10.71 -6.94
N GLU A 182 1.24 11.56 -5.92
CA GLU A 182 1.99 11.29 -4.70
C GLU A 182 1.44 10.10 -3.88
N TYR A 183 0.19 9.70 -4.11
CA TYR A 183 -0.45 8.56 -3.44
C TYR A 183 -0.20 7.22 -4.13
N ILE A 184 0.29 7.22 -5.38
CA ILE A 184 0.49 5.98 -6.15
C ILE A 184 1.38 4.99 -5.38
N VAL A 185 2.55 5.44 -4.92
CA VAL A 185 3.54 4.55 -4.28
C VAL A 185 3.03 4.04 -2.92
N PRO A 186 2.55 4.89 -1.99
CA PRO A 186 1.95 4.40 -0.75
C PRO A 186 0.77 3.44 -0.95
N ASP A 187 -0.12 3.74 -1.91
CA ASP A 187 -1.27 2.87 -2.20
C ASP A 187 -0.81 1.51 -2.73
N CYS A 188 0.17 1.48 -3.64
CA CYS A 188 0.75 0.23 -4.15
C CYS A 188 1.20 -0.69 -3.01
N PHE A 189 1.98 -0.18 -2.06
CA PHE A 189 2.45 -0.98 -0.93
C PHE A 189 1.32 -1.34 0.03
N THR A 190 0.38 -0.44 0.27
CA THR A 190 -0.78 -0.70 1.13
C THR A 190 -1.63 -1.85 0.58
N PHE A 191 -2.05 -1.77 -0.68
CA PHE A 191 -2.87 -2.80 -1.31
C PHE A 191 -2.11 -4.11 -1.51
N TYR A 192 -0.83 -4.04 -1.90
CA TYR A 192 0.03 -5.23 -1.98
C TYR A 192 0.11 -5.96 -0.63
N LEU A 193 0.39 -5.25 0.47
CA LEU A 193 0.48 -5.86 1.81
C LEU A 193 -0.87 -6.36 2.31
N LEU A 194 -1.99 -5.70 1.98
CA LEU A 194 -3.33 -6.20 2.28
C LEU A 194 -3.62 -7.54 1.58
N GLY A 195 -3.14 -7.70 0.35
CA GLY A 195 -3.26 -8.95 -0.41
C GLY A 195 -2.36 -10.06 0.14
N GLN A 196 -1.12 -9.74 0.50
CA GLN A 196 -0.16 -10.72 1.06
C GLN A 196 -0.50 -11.13 2.50
N TYR A 197 -1.07 -10.23 3.29
CA TYR A 197 -1.45 -10.45 4.69
C TYR A 197 -2.93 -10.13 4.89
N PRO A 198 -3.84 -10.97 4.38
CA PRO A 198 -5.28 -10.72 4.47
C PRO A 198 -5.77 -10.79 5.92
N PHE A 199 -6.80 -10.01 6.22
CA PHE A 199 -7.48 -10.09 7.52
C PHE A 199 -8.32 -11.37 7.59
N LEU A 200 -7.88 -12.34 8.39
CA LEU A 200 -8.54 -13.64 8.50
C LEU A 200 -9.90 -13.53 9.21
N TRP A 201 -10.91 -14.21 8.68
CA TRP A 201 -12.20 -14.34 9.35
C TRP A 201 -12.06 -15.30 10.53
N GLN A 202 -12.14 -14.78 11.75
CA GLN A 202 -12.17 -15.59 12.97
C GLN A 202 -13.28 -15.06 13.89
N GLU A 203 -14.07 -15.97 14.44
CA GLU A 203 -15.14 -15.63 15.37
C GLU A 203 -14.55 -14.97 16.62
N GLY A 204 -15.09 -13.81 17.02
CA GLY A 204 -14.58 -13.01 18.15
C GLY A 204 -13.40 -12.08 17.83
N HIS A 205 -12.79 -12.14 16.64
CA HIS A 205 -11.62 -11.34 16.23
C HIS A 205 -11.99 -10.30 15.16
N ARG A 206 -12.97 -9.45 15.47
CA ARG A 206 -13.48 -8.37 14.58
C ARG A 206 -13.86 -7.11 15.35
N SER A 207 -13.25 -6.94 16.51
CA SER A 207 -13.44 -5.74 17.29
C SER A 207 -12.87 -4.52 16.57
N LEU A 208 -13.26 -3.33 17.00
CA LEU A 208 -12.62 -2.08 16.59
C LEU A 208 -11.09 -2.21 16.68
N MET A 209 -10.56 -2.69 17.81
CA MET A 209 -9.11 -2.81 17.97
C MET A 209 -8.46 -3.80 17.01
N ASP A 210 -9.09 -4.92 16.69
CA ASP A 210 -8.53 -5.85 15.70
C ASP A 210 -8.35 -5.16 14.34
N ILE A 211 -9.33 -4.35 13.94
CA ILE A 211 -9.31 -3.63 12.67
C ILE A 211 -8.30 -2.48 12.71
N LEU A 212 -8.26 -1.71 13.82
CA LEU A 212 -7.30 -0.62 13.98
C LEU A 212 -5.86 -1.14 13.94
N LEU A 213 -5.57 -2.24 14.63
CA LEU A 213 -4.22 -2.81 14.68
C LEU A 213 -3.85 -3.50 13.39
N TYR A 214 -4.79 -4.17 12.72
CA TYR A 214 -4.55 -4.75 11.40
C TYR A 214 -4.24 -3.70 10.34
N ARG A 215 -5.07 -2.65 10.23
CA ARG A 215 -4.83 -1.56 9.28
C ARG A 215 -3.62 -0.74 9.69
N GLY A 216 -3.46 -0.50 10.99
CA GLY A 216 -2.38 0.27 11.58
C GLY A 216 -1.01 -0.37 11.39
N LYS A 217 -0.87 -1.70 11.52
CA LYS A 217 0.40 -2.38 11.24
C LYS A 217 0.79 -2.25 9.77
N ILE A 218 -0.16 -2.39 8.85
CA ILE A 218 0.11 -2.22 7.42
C ILE A 218 0.55 -0.78 7.12
N ALA A 219 -0.20 0.21 7.59
CA ALA A 219 0.16 1.62 7.39
C ALA A 219 1.51 1.98 8.03
N TRP A 220 1.81 1.41 9.21
CA TRP A 220 3.11 1.60 9.86
C TRP A 220 4.26 0.95 9.08
N VAL A 221 4.07 -0.25 8.51
CA VAL A 221 5.05 -0.87 7.61
C VAL A 221 5.25 -0.01 6.36
N VAL A 222 4.19 0.51 5.75
CA VAL A 222 4.27 1.39 4.57
C VAL A 222 5.06 2.67 4.89
N GLU A 223 4.79 3.33 6.02
CA GLU A 223 5.63 4.44 6.51
C GLU A 223 7.09 4.04 6.63
N THR A 224 7.37 2.87 7.23
CA THR A 224 8.73 2.43 7.52
C THR A 224 9.52 2.14 6.23
N ILE A 225 8.96 1.38 5.29
CA ILE A 225 9.66 0.99 4.05
C ILE A 225 9.83 2.15 3.08
N LEU A 226 8.97 3.17 3.17
CA LEU A 226 9.05 4.40 2.40
C LEU A 226 9.81 5.52 3.13
N GLU A 227 10.56 5.18 4.19
CA GLU A 227 11.43 6.10 4.93
C GLU A 227 10.67 7.31 5.51
N GLY A 228 9.39 7.10 5.81
CA GLY A 228 8.56 7.99 6.59
C GLY A 228 8.96 7.99 8.07
N ASN A 229 8.28 8.84 8.84
CA ASN A 229 8.58 9.06 10.25
C ASN A 229 7.49 8.50 11.19
N GLY A 230 6.54 7.72 10.66
CA GLY A 230 5.46 7.14 11.47
C GLY A 230 4.39 8.17 11.90
N SER A 231 4.35 9.34 11.26
CA SER A 231 3.33 10.37 11.52
C SER A 231 2.01 10.10 10.82
N GLY A 232 1.99 9.22 9.80
CA GLY A 232 0.84 9.04 8.90
C GLY A 232 0.90 9.93 7.66
N LYS A 233 1.93 10.77 7.52
CA LYS A 233 2.11 11.62 6.33
C LYS A 233 2.18 10.80 5.04
N THR A 234 2.95 9.72 5.03
CA THR A 234 3.21 8.91 3.84
C THR A 234 2.11 7.88 3.65
N ALA A 235 1.76 7.11 4.68
CA ALA A 235 0.80 6.02 4.53
C ALA A 235 -0.67 6.47 4.52
N LEU A 236 -0.99 7.57 5.21
CA LEU A 236 -2.36 8.11 5.31
C LEU A 236 -2.53 9.44 4.56
N GLY A 237 -1.45 9.99 4.01
CA GLY A 237 -1.47 11.28 3.32
C GLY A 237 -1.69 12.48 4.23
N TYR A 238 -1.46 12.36 5.53
CA TYR A 238 -1.80 13.42 6.50
C TYR A 238 -1.05 14.72 6.26
N SER A 239 -1.77 15.84 6.35
CA SER A 239 -1.18 17.18 6.39
C SER A 239 -0.49 17.42 7.73
N LYS A 240 0.33 18.48 7.80
CA LYS A 240 0.98 18.86 9.07
C LYS A 240 -0.05 19.21 10.15
N GLU A 241 -1.14 19.85 9.75
CA GLU A 241 -2.24 20.24 10.62
C GLU A 241 -2.97 19.03 11.18
N GLU A 242 -3.21 18.01 10.34
CA GLU A 242 -3.87 16.77 10.76
C GLU A 242 -2.99 15.94 11.69
N ILE A 243 -1.69 15.83 11.39
CA ILE A 243 -0.72 15.17 12.30
C ILE A 243 -0.75 15.86 13.66
N LYS A 244 -0.63 17.19 13.67
CA LYS A 244 -0.67 17.98 14.90
C LYS A 244 -1.99 17.79 15.65
N TRP A 245 -3.12 17.77 14.93
CA TRP A 245 -4.43 17.55 15.52
C TRP A 245 -4.51 16.18 16.19
N CYS A 246 -4.05 15.11 15.51
CA CYS A 246 -4.00 13.76 16.06
C CYS A 246 -3.13 13.69 17.32
N GLU A 247 -1.93 14.27 17.28
CA GLU A 247 -1.01 14.30 18.42
C GLU A 247 -1.59 15.06 19.64
N GLN A 248 -2.32 16.14 19.39
CA GLN A 248 -2.96 16.93 20.46
C GLN A 248 -4.12 16.19 21.12
N HIS A 249 -4.91 15.43 20.36
CA HIS A 249 -6.13 14.78 20.84
C HIS A 249 -5.97 13.29 21.14
N GLU A 250 -4.80 12.68 20.91
CA GLU A 250 -4.57 11.24 21.08
C GLU A 250 -5.07 10.72 22.44
N LYS A 251 -4.74 11.42 23.54
CA LYS A 251 -5.14 10.99 24.89
C LYS A 251 -6.66 10.99 25.07
N GLU A 252 -7.34 12.01 24.55
CA GLU A 252 -8.78 12.16 24.69
C GLU A 252 -9.53 11.12 23.84
N LEU A 253 -9.01 10.82 22.65
CA LEU A 253 -9.54 9.75 21.78
C LEU A 253 -9.45 8.37 22.45
N TRP A 254 -8.31 8.07 23.09
CA TRP A 254 -8.18 6.81 23.84
C TRP A 254 -9.09 6.75 25.06
N GLU A 255 -9.32 7.88 25.73
CA GLU A 255 -10.27 7.96 26.83
C GLU A 255 -11.71 7.75 26.35
N GLU A 256 -12.11 8.34 25.22
CA GLU A 256 -13.42 8.10 24.60
C GLU A 256 -13.62 6.62 24.26
N ILE A 257 -12.62 5.99 23.61
CA ILE A 257 -12.66 4.56 23.28
C ILE A 257 -12.82 3.69 24.54
N ARG A 258 -12.18 4.09 25.65
CA ARG A 258 -12.25 3.38 26.94
C ARG A 258 -13.61 3.57 27.62
N GLN A 259 -14.07 4.81 27.74
CA GLN A 259 -15.32 5.17 28.42
C GLN A 259 -16.54 4.57 27.73
N ASN A 260 -16.54 4.55 26.39
CA ASN A 260 -17.62 3.96 25.62
C ASN A 260 -17.46 2.44 25.39
N HIS A 261 -16.44 1.81 25.99
CA HIS A 261 -16.13 0.39 25.82
C HIS A 261 -15.95 -0.05 24.36
N TYR A 262 -15.52 0.86 23.48
CA TYR A 262 -15.40 0.60 22.05
C TYR A 262 -14.26 -0.34 21.68
N MET A 263 -13.28 -0.58 22.55
CA MET A 263 -12.15 -1.47 22.23
C MET A 263 -12.58 -2.84 21.70
N ARG A 264 -13.65 -3.40 22.27
CA ARG A 264 -14.19 -4.72 21.91
C ARG A 264 -15.45 -4.67 21.04
N THR A 265 -15.90 -3.48 20.63
CA THR A 265 -17.13 -3.36 19.84
C THR A 265 -16.96 -4.00 18.46
N THR A 266 -17.97 -4.74 18.01
CA THR A 266 -18.06 -5.27 16.64
C THR A 266 -19.11 -4.53 15.82
N ASP A 267 -19.58 -3.37 16.30
CA ASP A 267 -20.58 -2.55 15.61
C ASP A 267 -19.96 -1.96 14.32
N PRO A 268 -20.52 -2.28 13.13
CA PRO A 268 -19.95 -1.84 11.86
C PRO A 268 -20.04 -0.33 11.64
N MET A 269 -21.00 0.38 12.26
CA MET A 269 -21.10 1.84 12.17
C MET A 269 -20.01 2.51 13.01
N ILE A 270 -19.76 2.01 14.22
CA ILE A 270 -18.67 2.50 15.06
C ILE A 270 -17.33 2.20 14.38
N ILE A 271 -17.11 0.98 13.91
CA ILE A 271 -15.87 0.64 13.18
C ILE A 271 -15.66 1.58 11.98
N ARG A 272 -16.70 1.74 11.15
CA ARG A 272 -16.65 2.62 9.97
C ARG A 272 -16.37 4.08 10.34
N SER A 273 -16.78 4.54 11.52
CA SER A 273 -16.52 5.91 11.94
C SER A 273 -15.02 6.16 12.14
N TYR A 274 -14.28 5.19 12.67
CA TYR A 274 -12.83 5.29 12.90
C TYR A 274 -11.98 5.01 11.66
N VAL A 275 -12.39 4.12 10.76
CA VAL A 275 -11.53 3.63 9.65
C VAL A 275 -11.85 4.22 8.29
N SER A 276 -12.84 5.10 8.20
CA SER A 276 -13.29 5.68 6.93
C SER A 276 -12.67 7.06 6.71
N SER A 277 -12.45 7.41 5.44
CA SER A 277 -12.19 8.81 5.04
C SER A 277 -13.44 9.65 4.91
N ASN A 278 -14.62 9.01 4.86
CA ASN A 278 -15.89 9.66 4.55
C ASN A 278 -16.71 9.97 5.79
N THR A 279 -16.45 9.30 6.90
CA THR A 279 -17.25 9.47 8.11
C THR A 279 -16.71 10.67 8.87
N ARG A 280 -17.48 11.77 8.85
CA ARG A 280 -17.20 12.95 9.67
C ARG A 280 -17.54 12.66 11.12
N LEU A 281 -16.66 11.94 11.82
CA LEU A 281 -16.65 11.98 13.27
C LEU A 281 -16.42 13.44 13.67
N LEU A 282 -17.36 14.00 14.41
CA LEU A 282 -17.12 15.24 15.13
C LEU A 282 -16.57 14.83 16.49
N PHE A 283 -15.34 15.24 16.77
CA PHE A 283 -14.74 15.09 18.09
C PHE A 283 -14.76 16.47 18.75
N ASN A 284 -15.50 16.62 19.84
CA ASN A 284 -15.73 17.91 20.52
C ASN A 284 -16.23 19.04 19.58
N GLY A 285 -17.00 18.70 18.55
CA GLY A 285 -17.51 19.65 17.55
C GLY A 285 -16.51 20.01 16.45
N GLU A 286 -15.28 19.50 16.49
CA GLU A 286 -14.27 19.68 15.46
C GLU A 286 -14.28 18.53 14.45
N LYS A 287 -13.87 18.83 13.21
CA LYS A 287 -13.70 17.80 12.18
C LYS A 287 -12.45 16.99 12.47
N THR A 288 -12.63 15.68 12.58
CA THR A 288 -11.51 14.73 12.72
C THR A 288 -10.79 14.51 11.39
N PRO A 289 -9.46 14.24 11.42
CA PRO A 289 -8.74 13.69 10.28
C PRO A 289 -9.32 12.35 9.81
N PRO A 290 -9.30 12.05 8.50
CA PRO A 290 -9.79 10.77 7.99
C PRO A 290 -8.92 9.62 8.48
N PHE A 291 -9.44 8.38 8.51
CA PHE A 291 -8.65 7.20 8.92
C PHE A 291 -8.05 7.28 10.34
N LEU A 292 -8.66 8.06 11.24
CA LEU A 292 -8.15 8.32 12.59
C LEU A 292 -7.85 7.04 13.37
N GLY A 293 -8.69 6.02 13.24
CA GLY A 293 -8.46 4.71 13.86
C GLY A 293 -7.22 3.99 13.32
N ILE A 294 -6.92 4.14 12.03
CA ILE A 294 -5.69 3.57 11.44
C ILE A 294 -4.47 4.26 12.04
N TRP A 295 -4.51 5.59 12.19
CA TRP A 295 -3.45 6.35 12.86
C TRP A 295 -3.26 5.93 14.32
N LEU A 296 -4.34 5.78 15.08
CA LEU A 296 -4.29 5.26 16.46
C LEU A 296 -3.65 3.88 16.50
N GLY A 297 -4.05 2.99 15.58
CA GLY A 297 -3.44 1.68 15.40
C GLY A 297 -1.93 1.77 15.14
N MET A 298 -1.49 2.66 14.24
CA MET A 298 -0.07 2.89 13.97
C MET A 298 0.69 3.30 15.24
N LYS A 299 0.11 4.13 16.12
CA LYS A 299 0.75 4.52 17.39
C LYS A 299 0.89 3.36 18.37
N VAL A 300 -0.08 2.44 18.41
CA VAL A 300 0.05 1.21 19.19
C VAL A 300 1.20 0.35 18.64
N ILE A 301 1.24 0.14 17.33
CA ILE A 301 2.28 -0.66 16.67
C ILE A 301 3.66 -0.04 16.89
N GLU A 302 3.78 1.28 16.74
CA GLU A 302 5.03 2.01 16.96
C GLU A 302 5.57 1.80 18.39
N ARG A 303 4.69 1.92 19.40
CA ARG A 303 5.04 1.69 20.81
C ARG A 303 5.46 0.24 21.05
N TYR A 304 4.70 -0.71 20.50
CA TYR A 304 4.97 -2.13 20.64
C TYR A 304 6.34 -2.50 20.02
N MET A 305 6.62 -2.09 18.79
CA MET A 305 7.91 -2.35 18.13
C MET A 305 9.09 -1.73 18.89
N LYS A 306 8.92 -0.57 19.52
CA LYS A 306 9.95 0.05 20.38
C LYS A 306 10.25 -0.77 21.65
N ASN A 307 9.23 -1.38 22.25
CA ASN A 307 9.37 -2.22 23.44
C ASN A 307 9.89 -3.63 23.13
N HIS A 308 9.72 -4.09 21.88
CA HIS A 308 10.07 -5.44 21.43
C HIS A 308 11.14 -5.39 20.32
N PRO A 309 12.39 -5.00 20.61
CA PRO A 309 13.43 -4.78 19.58
C PRO A 309 13.89 -6.06 18.85
N LYS A 310 13.46 -7.23 19.32
CA LYS A 310 13.70 -8.52 18.66
C LYS A 310 12.61 -8.88 17.64
N MET A 311 11.49 -8.16 17.63
CA MET A 311 10.40 -8.41 16.69
C MET A 311 10.80 -7.94 15.30
N THR A 312 10.67 -8.82 14.31
CA THR A 312 10.90 -8.48 12.90
C THR A 312 9.64 -7.93 12.24
N LEU A 313 9.80 -7.19 11.16
CA LEU A 313 8.68 -6.72 10.33
C LEU A 313 7.83 -7.89 9.79
N LYS A 314 8.48 -8.99 9.43
CA LYS A 314 7.80 -10.25 9.08
C LYS A 314 6.88 -10.73 10.21
N SER A 315 7.43 -10.88 11.41
CA SER A 315 6.67 -11.36 12.57
C SER A 315 5.51 -10.42 12.93
N LEU A 316 5.67 -9.11 12.71
CA LEU A 316 4.61 -8.12 12.90
C LEU A 316 3.46 -8.32 11.90
N LEU A 317 3.78 -8.48 10.61
CA LEU A 317 2.78 -8.67 9.57
C LEU A 317 2.05 -10.01 9.71
N GLU A 318 2.75 -11.08 10.12
CA GLU A 318 2.17 -12.40 10.41
C GLU A 318 1.37 -12.44 11.72
N CYS A 319 1.54 -11.48 12.63
CA CYS A 319 0.82 -11.44 13.91
C CYS A 319 -0.68 -11.18 13.70
N THR A 320 -1.50 -12.17 14.06
CA THR A 320 -2.98 -12.10 14.01
C THR A 320 -3.63 -12.00 15.39
N ASP A 321 -2.92 -12.34 16.47
CA ASP A 321 -3.41 -12.16 17.84
C ASP A 321 -2.90 -10.83 18.43
N TYR A 322 -3.82 -9.89 18.55
CA TYR A 322 -3.53 -8.55 19.05
C TYR A 322 -3.60 -8.42 20.57
N SER A 323 -3.94 -9.50 21.29
CA SER A 323 -4.13 -9.47 22.75
C SER A 323 -2.91 -8.94 23.50
N GLY A 324 -1.70 -9.29 23.04
CA GLY A 324 -0.45 -8.77 23.62
C GLY A 324 -0.31 -7.26 23.44
N MET A 325 -0.51 -6.77 22.21
CA MET A 325 -0.44 -5.34 21.89
C MET A 325 -1.48 -4.52 22.66
N ILE A 326 -2.70 -5.05 22.82
CA ILE A 326 -3.78 -4.39 23.56
C ILE A 326 -3.48 -4.33 25.06
N LYS A 327 -2.86 -5.37 25.64
CA LYS A 327 -2.50 -5.37 27.07
C LYS A 327 -1.51 -4.28 27.43
N GLU A 328 -0.56 -3.97 26.53
CA GLU A 328 0.45 -2.92 26.72
C GLU A 328 -0.08 -1.49 26.52
N LEU A 329 -1.37 -1.32 26.17
CA LEU A 329 -2.03 -0.02 26.13
C LEU A 329 -2.51 0.47 27.51
N ASN A 330 -2.66 -0.44 28.48
CA ASN A 330 -3.14 -0.16 29.84
C ASN A 330 -1.98 0.07 30.81
#